data_AF-A0A9W9D724-F1
#
_entry.id   AF-A0A9W9D724-F1
#
_cell.length_a   1.000
_cell.length_b   1.000
_cell.length_c   1.000
_cell.angle_alpha   90.00
_cell.angle_beta   90.00
_cell.angle_gamma   90.00
#
_symmetry.space_group_name_H-M   'P 1'
#
loop_
_entity.id
_entity.type
_entity.pdbx_description
1 polymer ?
#
loop_
_entity_poly.entity_id
_entity_poly.type
_entity_poly.pdbx_seq_one_letter_code
_entity_poly.pdbx_strand_id
1 'polypeptide(L)'
;MRYDNWDVILFPEGSNIPIPEYRTACYLSRDEGGHELPTLRTYIGSLKPNTPFRISLHHWGPPKLSPLVQEKQRQFRMGATFTVQVIIDGTRL
;
A
#
# COMPACT_ATOMS: atom_id res chain seq x y z
N MET A 1 -3.56 -3.20 -7.84
CA MET A 1 -3.94 -3.73 -6.53
C MET A 1 -4.67 -2.60 -5.82
N ARG A 2 -5.98 -2.73 -5.60
CA ARG A 2 -6.83 -1.65 -5.07
C ARG A 2 -7.39 -1.96 -3.69
N TYR A 3 -7.24 -1.03 -2.76
CA TYR A 3 -7.91 -1.05 -1.45
C TYR A 3 -8.48 0.34 -1.15
N ASP A 4 -9.80 0.43 -0.96
CA ASP A 4 -10.49 1.72 -0.83
C ASP A 4 -10.11 2.67 -2.00
N ASN A 5 -9.67 3.89 -1.71
CA ASN A 5 -9.21 4.86 -2.70
C ASN A 5 -7.71 4.73 -3.04
N TRP A 6 -7.02 3.70 -2.56
CA TRP A 6 -5.61 3.46 -2.86
C TRP A 6 -5.42 2.45 -3.99
N ASP A 7 -4.55 2.79 -4.93
CA ASP A 7 -4.02 1.87 -5.94
C ASP A 7 -2.51 1.74 -5.83
N VAL A 8 -2.05 0.49 -5.79
CA VAL A 8 -0.66 0.11 -6.06
C VAL A 8 -0.64 -0.51 -7.45
N ILE A 9 0.19 0.01 -8.35
CA ILE A 9 0.29 -0.46 -9.73
C ILE A 9 1.76 -0.68 -10.07
N LEU A 10 2.09 -1.84 -10.63
CA LEU A 10 3.43 -2.17 -11.08
C LEU A 10 3.52 -2.01 -12.59
N PHE A 11 4.63 -1.45 -13.07
CA PHE A 11 4.93 -1.29 -14.49
C PHE A 11 6.32 -1.86 -14.78
N PRO A 12 6.52 -2.54 -15.93
CA PRO A 12 7.86 -2.80 -16.43
C PRO A 12 8.61 -1.49 -16.67
N GLU A 13 9.94 -1.50 -16.57
CA GLU A 13 10.74 -0.32 -16.90
C GLU A 13 10.46 0.15 -18.34
N GLY A 14 10.29 1.47 -18.52
CA GLY A 14 10.01 2.09 -19.82
C GLY A 14 8.61 1.86 -20.39
N SER A 15 7.74 1.10 -19.70
CA SER A 15 6.38 0.82 -20.15
C SER A 15 5.32 1.58 -19.35
N ASN A 16 4.28 2.03 -20.04
CA ASN A 16 3.06 2.58 -19.45
C ASN A 16 1.93 1.53 -19.35
N ILE A 17 2.20 0.29 -19.74
CA ILE A 17 1.26 -0.82 -19.61
C ILE A 17 1.51 -1.51 -18.26
N PRO A 18 0.51 -1.56 -17.35
CA PRO A 18 0.66 -2.23 -16.06
C PRO A 18 0.95 -3.73 -16.19
N ILE A 19 1.70 -4.27 -15.23
CA ILE A 19 1.86 -5.71 -15.05
C ILE A 19 0.51 -6.30 -14.59
N PRO A 20 -0.01 -7.36 -15.23
CA PRO A 20 -1.22 -8.02 -14.77
C PRO A 20 -1.08 -8.61 -13.36
N GLU A 21 -2.14 -8.44 -12.59
CA GLU A 21 -2.26 -8.95 -11.23
C GLU A 21 -3.19 -10.15 -11.17
N TYR A 22 -2.87 -11.08 -10.27
CA TYR A 22 -3.58 -12.34 -10.13
C TYR A 22 -3.88 -12.64 -8.67
N ARG A 23 -5.03 -13.28 -8.43
CA ARG A 23 -5.46 -13.76 -7.10
C ARG A 23 -5.37 -12.68 -6.01
N THR A 24 -5.78 -11.46 -6.35
CA THR A 24 -5.85 -10.36 -5.40
C THR A 24 -6.88 -10.67 -4.31
N ALA A 25 -6.47 -10.64 -3.04
CA ALA A 25 -7.35 -10.93 -1.91
C ALA A 25 -6.99 -10.05 -0.71
N CYS A 26 -8.01 -9.62 0.03
CA CYS A 26 -7.87 -8.81 1.25
C CYS A 26 -8.17 -9.66 2.49
N TYR A 27 -7.37 -9.51 3.53
CA TYR A 27 -7.55 -10.15 4.82
C TYR A 27 -7.21 -9.18 5.94
N LEU A 28 -7.72 -9.44 7.14
CA LEU A 28 -7.28 -8.76 8.35
C LEU A 28 -6.01 -9.48 8.85
N SER A 29 -4.92 -8.73 8.99
CA SER A 29 -3.70 -9.22 9.64
C SER A 29 -3.48 -8.46 10.94
N ARG A 30 -2.77 -9.08 11.88
CA ARG A 30 -2.46 -8.46 13.17
C ARG A 30 -1.03 -7.94 13.13
N ASP A 31 -0.84 -6.67 13.48
CA ASP A 31 0.50 -6.09 13.63
C ASP A 31 1.14 -6.47 14.98
N GLU A 32 2.39 -6.06 15.19
CA GLU A 32 3.14 -6.29 16.43
C GLU A 32 2.45 -5.66 17.66
N GLY A 33 1.65 -4.60 17.46
CA GLY A 33 0.86 -3.95 18.49
C GLY A 33 -0.49 -4.63 18.77
N GLY A 34 -0.82 -5.71 18.07
CA GLY A 34 -2.09 -6.42 18.21
C GLY A 34 -3.26 -5.78 17.46
N HIS A 35 -3.02 -4.75 16.66
CA HIS A 35 -4.04 -4.07 15.86
C HIS A 35 -4.35 -4.87 14.59
N GLU A 36 -5.64 -4.97 14.25
CA GLU A 36 -6.07 -5.57 13.00
C GLU A 36 -6.00 -4.55 11.87
N LEU A 37 -5.19 -4.86 10.85
CA LEU A 37 -4.96 -4.01 9.68
C LEU A 37 -5.41 -4.74 8.40
N PRO A 38 -6.08 -4.04 7.48
CA PRO A 38 -6.38 -4.60 6.17
C PRO A 38 -5.09 -4.84 5.41
N THR A 39 -4.88 -6.07 4.97
CA THR A 39 -3.72 -6.50 4.18
C THR A 39 -4.20 -7.05 2.86
N LEU A 40 -3.70 -6.46 1.79
CA LEU A 40 -4.01 -6.88 0.43
C LEU A 40 -2.83 -7.67 -0.12
N ARG A 41 -3.09 -8.88 -0.61
CA ARG A 41 -2.09 -9.72 -1.27
C ARG A 41 -2.47 -9.90 -2.72
N THR A 42 -1.50 -9.76 -3.61
CA THR A 42 -1.63 -10.00 -5.05
C THR A 42 -0.40 -10.77 -5.54
N TYR A 43 -0.54 -11.43 -6.68
CA TYR A 43 0.57 -12.07 -7.37
C TYR A 43 0.74 -11.46 -8.75
N ILE A 44 1.98 -11.41 -9.23
CA ILE A 44 2.32 -11.08 -10.62
C ILE A 44 3.02 -12.27 -11.26
N GLY A 45 3.15 -12.26 -12.59
CA GLY A 45 4.06 -13.20 -13.26
C GLY A 45 5.50 -12.99 -12.78
N SER A 46 6.25 -14.07 -12.60
CA SER A 46 7.65 -14.01 -12.16
C SER A 46 8.48 -13.14 -13.11
N LEU A 47 9.23 -12.20 -12.54
CA LEU A 47 10.22 -11.41 -13.25
C LEU A 47 11.57 -12.12 -13.20
N LYS A 48 12.44 -11.86 -14.19
CA LYS A 48 13.82 -12.34 -14.12
C LYS A 48 14.53 -11.63 -12.95
N PRO A 49 15.53 -12.27 -12.30
CA PRO A 49 16.35 -11.61 -11.30
C PRO A 49 16.90 -10.27 -11.81
N ASN A 50 16.91 -9.25 -10.96
CA ASN A 50 17.35 -7.89 -11.28
C ASN A 50 16.57 -7.19 -12.41
N THR A 51 15.36 -7.65 -12.76
CA THR A 51 14.51 -6.94 -13.72
C THR A 51 13.99 -5.64 -13.05
N PRO A 52 14.29 -4.46 -13.61
CA PRO A 52 13.77 -3.20 -13.09
C PRO A 52 12.27 -3.08 -13.36
N PHE A 53 11.58 -2.47 -12.40
CA PHE A 53 10.15 -2.15 -12.49
C PHE A 53 9.87 -0.87 -11.72
N ARG A 54 8.73 -0.25 -12.02
CA ARG A 54 8.25 0.95 -11.33
C ARG A 54 7.02 0.61 -10.52
N ILE A 55 7.02 1.01 -9.26
CA ILE A 55 5.82 1.01 -8.42
C ILE A 55 5.20 2.40 -8.48
N SER A 56 3.91 2.45 -8.76
CA SER A 56 3.12 3.67 -8.69
C SER A 56 2.09 3.52 -7.58
N LEU A 57 2.13 4.43 -6.61
CA LEU A 57 1.12 4.49 -5.54
C LEU A 57 0.25 5.72 -5.73
N HIS A 58 -1.06 5.52 -5.78
CA HIS A 58 -2.02 6.60 -5.94
C HIS A 58 -3.09 6.51 -4.87
N HIS A 59 -3.45 7.66 -4.31
CA HIS A 59 -4.70 7.83 -3.57
C HIS A 59 -5.63 8.74 -4.37
N TRP A 60 -6.86 8.30 -4.57
CA TRP A 60 -7.86 9.08 -5.28
C TRP A 60 -8.66 9.94 -4.30
N GLY A 61 -8.36 11.24 -4.28
CA GLY A 61 -9.04 12.23 -3.44
C GLY A 61 -8.30 12.55 -2.14
N PRO A 62 -8.97 13.19 -1.16
CA PRO A 62 -8.37 13.49 0.14
C PRO A 62 -8.33 12.24 1.03
N PRO A 63 -7.16 11.84 1.59
CA PRO A 63 -7.06 10.70 2.50
C PRO A 63 -7.92 10.89 3.74
N LYS A 64 -8.64 9.82 4.15
CA LYS A 64 -9.48 9.84 5.36
C LYS A 64 -8.70 9.28 6.54
N LEU A 65 -8.71 10.02 7.65
CA LEU A 65 -8.16 9.54 8.91
C LEU A 65 -9.06 8.43 9.46
N SER A 66 -8.44 7.38 10.02
CA SER A 66 -9.21 6.37 10.74
C SER A 66 -9.88 6.98 11.98
N PRO A 67 -10.99 6.40 12.48
CA PRO A 67 -11.67 6.91 13.68
C PRO A 67 -10.73 7.09 14.88
N LEU A 68 -9.81 6.14 15.07
CA LEU A 68 -8.79 6.18 16.13
C LEU A 68 -7.84 7.38 15.98
N VAL A 69 -7.40 7.68 14.76
CA VAL A 69 -6.51 8.82 14.52
C VAL A 69 -7.27 10.14 14.69
N GLN A 70 -8.54 10.21 14.23
CA GLN A 70 -9.38 11.39 14.44
C GLN A 70 -9.62 11.69 15.92
N GLU A 71 -9.85 10.66 16.74
CA GLU A 71 -10.01 10.80 18.19
C GLU A 71 -8.74 11.37 18.83
N LYS A 72 -7.57 10.78 18.54
CA LYS A 72 -6.29 11.29 19.05
C LYS A 72 -6.00 12.71 18.58
N GLN A 73 -6.33 13.03 17.34
CA GLN A 73 -6.17 14.37 16.79
C GLN A 73 -6.98 15.41 17.60
N ARG A 74 -8.23 15.08 17.93
CA ARG A 74 -9.11 15.94 18.74
C ARG A 74 -8.62 16.06 20.18
N GLN A 75 -8.19 14.95 20.78
CA GLN A 75 -7.74 14.91 22.17
C GLN A 75 -6.44 15.69 22.39
N PHE A 76 -5.45 15.52 21.51
CA PHE A 76 -4.11 16.08 21.68
C PHE A 76 -3.87 17.36 20.88
N ARG A 77 -4.85 17.82 20.09
CA ARG A 77 -4.73 18.97 19.16
C ARG A 77 -3.50 18.87 18.25
N MET A 78 -3.14 17.66 17.85
CA MET A 78 -2.00 17.39 16.98
C MET A 78 -2.44 17.39 15.51
N GLY A 79 -1.51 17.63 14.59
CA GLY A 79 -1.72 17.33 13.18
C GLY A 79 -1.66 15.81 12.92
N ALA A 80 -2.17 15.38 11.77
CA ALA A 80 -2.02 14.00 11.30
C ALA A 80 -1.20 13.98 10.01
N THR A 81 -0.27 13.04 9.91
CA THR A 81 0.55 12.79 8.73
C THR A 81 0.28 11.39 8.21
N PHE A 82 0.09 11.27 6.90
CA PHE A 82 0.03 9.98 6.23
C PHE A 82 1.44 9.62 5.76
N THR A 83 1.87 8.40 6.07
CA THR A 83 3.15 7.88 5.63
C THR A 83 2.92 6.67 4.73
N VAL A 84 3.81 6.53 3.75
CA VAL A 84 3.87 5.38 2.84
C VAL A 84 5.25 4.78 3.01
N GLN A 85 5.30 3.46 3.13
CA GLN A 85 6.56 2.72 3.19
C GLN A 85 6.54 1.60 2.16
N VAL A 86 7.61 1.51 1.37
CA VAL A 86 7.81 0.45 0.39
C VAL A 86 8.96 -0.42 0.86
N ILE A 87 8.74 -1.74 0.89
CA ILE A 87 9.74 -2.74 1.28
C ILE A 87 9.83 -3.75 0.15
N ILE A 88 11.04 -3.97 -0.38
CA ILE A 88 11.34 -4.93 -1.45
C ILE A 88 12.40 -5.90 -0.93
N ASP A 89 12.11 -7.19 -0.96
CA ASP A 89 13.02 -8.25 -0.48
C ASP A 89 13.61 -7.97 0.92
N GLY A 90 12.77 -7.43 1.81
CA GLY A 90 13.14 -7.06 3.19
C GLY A 90 13.87 -5.72 3.33
N THR A 91 14.20 -5.05 2.23
CA THR A 91 14.87 -3.73 2.22
C THR A 91 13.85 -2.60 2.11
N ARG A 92 13.89 -1.65 3.04
CA ARG A 92 13.07 -0.43 3.00
C ARG A 92 13.68 0.58 2.01
N LEU A 93 12.85 1.09 1.09
CA LEU A 93 13.19 2.19 0.17
C LEU A 93 12.84 3.56 0.74
#